data_AF-A0A2J0UGT6-F1
#
_entry.id   AF-A0A2J0UGT6-F1
#
_cell.length_a   1.000
_cell.length_b   1.000
_cell.length_c   1.000
_cell.angle_alpha   90.00
_cell.angle_beta   90.00
_cell.angle_gamma   90.00
#
_symmetry.space_group_name_H-M   'P 1'
#
loop_
_entity.id
_entity.type
_entity.pdbx_description
1 polymer ?
#
loop_
_entity_poly.entity_id
_entity_poly.type
_entity_poly.pdbx_seq_one_letter_code
_entity_poly.pdbx_strand_id
1 'polypeptide(L)' 'MNRPSFQNQQPALAGNIEFAFVFVSWMQSRRTPATPNDLMNRFGMSQATAYRYLRRYRDAFGQGERNGTTH' A
#
# COMPACT_ATOMS: atom_id res chain seq x y z
N MET A 1 -0.01 -17.23 26.90
CA MET A 1 0.51 -16.46 25.75
C MET A 1 -0.64 -15.71 25.11
N ASN A 2 -0.72 -14.39 25.30
CA ASN A 2 -1.78 -13.56 24.70
C ASN A 2 -1.32 -13.12 23.31
N ARG A 3 -2.02 -13.60 22.29
CA ARG A 3 -1.79 -13.24 20.89
C ARG A 3 -2.40 -11.86 20.67
N PRO A 4 -1.66 -10.83 20.23
CA PRO A 4 -2.27 -9.54 19.94
C PRO A 4 -3.27 -9.70 18.80
N SER A 5 -4.54 -9.57 19.11
CA SER A 5 -5.62 -9.44 18.15
C SER A 5 -5.48 -8.07 17.49
N PHE A 6 -5.00 -8.02 16.25
CA PHE A 6 -4.95 -6.82 15.40
C PHE A 6 -6.34 -6.29 15.01
N GLN A 7 -7.38 -6.58 15.81
CA GLN A 7 -8.77 -6.45 15.41
C GLN A 7 -9.34 -5.02 15.58
N ASN A 8 -8.63 -4.08 16.20
CA ASN A 8 -9.17 -2.75 16.52
C ASN A 8 -8.18 -1.59 16.32
N GLN A 9 -7.34 -1.63 15.28
CA GLN A 9 -6.67 -0.42 14.82
C GLN A 9 -7.24 -0.10 13.45
N GLN A 10 -8.30 0.71 13.42
CA GLN A 10 -8.63 1.45 12.21
C GLN A 10 -7.36 2.21 11.80
N PRO A 11 -6.76 1.91 10.63
CA PRO A 11 -5.56 2.61 10.16
C PRO A 11 -5.79 4.11 9.95
N ALA A 12 -7.03 4.60 10.10
CA ALA A 12 -7.42 5.98 9.98
C ALA A 12 -6.94 6.90 11.13
N LEU A 13 -6.38 6.34 12.22
CA LEU A 13 -5.79 7.13 13.31
C LEU A 13 -4.26 7.32 13.20
N ALA A 14 -3.61 6.60 12.28
CA ALA A 14 -2.27 6.96 11.85
C ALA A 14 -2.41 8.19 10.97
N GLY A 15 -1.65 9.26 11.24
CA GLY A 15 -1.69 10.45 10.38
C GLY A 15 -1.46 10.06 8.92
N ASN A 16 -1.98 10.82 7.95
CA ASN A 16 -1.85 10.51 6.52
C ASN A 16 -0.41 10.15 6.08
N ILE A 17 0.60 10.72 6.76
CA ILE A 17 2.03 10.45 6.57
C ILE A 17 2.41 9.04 7.07
N GLU A 18 2.02 8.67 8.30
CA GLU A 18 2.28 7.35 8.87
C GLU A 18 1.62 6.25 8.04
N PHE A 19 0.38 6.48 7.59
CA PHE A 19 -0.30 5.57 6.69
C PHE A 19 0.50 5.35 5.39
N ALA A 20 1.06 6.42 4.81
CA ALA A 20 1.87 6.31 3.60
C ALA A 20 3.10 5.40 3.81
N PHE A 21 3.78 5.51 4.95
CA PHE A 21 4.91 4.64 5.28
C PHE A 21 4.49 3.17 5.46
N VAL A 22 3.40 2.91 6.18
CA VAL A 22 2.85 1.56 6.36
C VAL A 22 2.43 0.96 5.02
N PHE A 23 1.77 1.76 4.17
CA PHE A 23 1.35 1.33 2.84
C PHE A 23 2.54 0.98 1.94
N VAL A 24 3.57 1.84 1.87
CA VAL A 24 4.76 1.60 1.04
C VAL A 24 5.54 0.37 1.54
N SER A 25 5.78 0.26 2.84
CA SER A 25 6.46 -0.89 3.44
C SER A 25 5.72 -2.19 3.12
N TRP A 26 4.39 -2.18 3.22
CA TRP A 26 3.59 -3.34 2.85
C TRP A 26 3.67 -3.67 1.36
N MET A 27 3.55 -2.69 0.47
CA MET A 27 3.65 -2.91 -0.97
C MET A 27 5.01 -3.51 -1.38
N GLN A 28 6.10 -3.02 -0.80
CA GLN A 28 7.46 -3.52 -1.07
C GLN A 28 7.71 -4.93 -0.51
N SER A 29 7.00 -5.33 0.56
CA SER A 29 7.11 -6.68 1.12
C SER A 29 6.46 -7.77 0.26
N ARG A 30 5.62 -7.39 -0.72
CA ARG A 30 4.86 -8.36 -1.53
C ARG A 30 5.73 -8.93 -2.66
N ARG A 31 5.59 -10.23 -2.88
CA ARG A 31 6.16 -10.92 -4.06
C ARG A 31 5.31 -10.75 -5.32
N THR A 32 4.02 -10.46 -5.15
CA THR A 32 3.07 -10.27 -6.24
C THR A 32 2.42 -8.89 -6.18
N PRO A 33 2.10 -8.28 -7.33
CA PRO A 33 1.40 -7.01 -7.37
C PRO A 33 0.11 -7.04 -6.53
N ALA A 34 -0.17 -5.94 -5.83
CA ALA A 34 -1.41 -5.78 -5.07
C ALA A 34 -2.58 -5.42 -5.99
N THR A 35 -3.76 -5.96 -5.68
CA THR A 35 -5.05 -5.64 -6.32
C THR A 35 -5.84 -4.65 -5.46
N PRO A 36 -6.87 -3.97 -6.01
CA PRO A 36 -7.75 -3.13 -5.20
C PRO A 36 -8.39 -3.88 -4.03
N ASN A 37 -8.79 -5.14 -4.23
CA ASN A 37 -9.37 -5.97 -3.17
C ASN A 37 -8.39 -6.26 -2.03
N ASP A 38 -7.09 -6.41 -2.31
CA ASP A 38 -6.07 -6.55 -1.26
C ASP A 38 -6.06 -5.33 -0.33
N LEU A 39 -6.15 -4.13 -0.90
CA LEU A 39 -6.13 -2.87 -0.14
C LEU A 39 -7.43 -2.70 0.66
N MET A 40 -8.58 -3.03 0.07
CA MET A 40 -9.87 -2.99 0.75
C MET A 40 -9.89 -3.95 1.94
N ASN A 41 -9.46 -5.20 1.74
CA ASN A 41 -9.44 -6.22 2.80
C ASN A 41 -8.44 -5.89 3.91
N ARG A 42 -7.27 -5.32 3.58
CA ARG A 42 -6.22 -5.05 4.57
C ARG A 42 -6.41 -3.74 5.33
N PHE A 43 -6.79 -2.67 4.63
CA PHE A 43 -6.81 -1.32 5.19
C PHE A 43 -8.23 -0.79 5.42
N GLY A 44 -9.27 -1.56 5.08
CA GLY A 44 -10.67 -1.16 5.26
C GLY A 44 -11.07 0.05 4.41
N MET A 45 -10.33 0.34 3.34
CA MET A 45 -10.58 1.52 2.50
C MET A 45 -11.62 1.26 1.42
N SER A 46 -12.26 2.32 0.93
CA SER A 46 -13.17 2.23 -0.21
C SER A 46 -12.44 1.78 -1.48
N GLN A 47 -13.18 1.18 -2.42
CA GLN A 47 -12.65 0.79 -3.73
C GLN A 47 -12.01 1.97 -4.47
N ALA A 48 -12.66 3.14 -4.46
CA ALA A 48 -12.12 4.35 -5.09
C ALA A 48 -10.80 4.80 -4.44
N THR A 49 -10.68 4.68 -3.12
CA THR A 49 -9.44 4.96 -2.40
C THR A 49 -8.35 3.96 -2.78
N ALA A 50 -8.68 2.66 -2.87
CA ALA A 50 -7.73 1.62 -3.26
C ALA A 50 -7.13 1.87 -4.65
N TYR A 51 -7.96 2.20 -5.64
CA TYR A 51 -7.47 2.56 -6.98
C TYR A 51 -6.54 3.77 -6.97
N ARG A 52 -6.88 4.83 -6.20
CA ARG A 52 -6.04 6.02 -6.09
C ARG A 52 -4.66 5.67 -5.51
N TYR A 53 -4.60 4.87 -4.45
CA TYR A 53 -3.34 4.49 -3.82
C TYR A 53 -2.46 3.62 -4.72
N LEU A 54 -3.04 2.62 -5.41
CA LEU A 54 -2.29 1.80 -6.37
C LEU A 54 -1.72 2.63 -7.52
N ARG A 55 -2.51 3.57 -8.07
CA ARG A 55 -2.04 4.48 -9.10
C ARG A 55 -0.87 5.33 -8.60
N ARG A 56 -0.99 5.95 -7.42
CA ARG A 56 0.07 6.76 -6.83
C ARG A 56 1.35 5.97 -6.56
N TYR A 57 1.23 4.73 -6.09
CA TYR A 57 2.38 3.84 -5.91
C TYR A 57 3.07 3.57 -7.25
N ARG A 58 2.32 3.21 -8.29
CA ARG A 58 2.88 2.99 -9.63
C ARG A 58 3.54 4.24 -10.19
N ASP A 59 2.92 5.41 -10.01
CA ASP A 59 3.47 6.68 -10.49
C ASP A 59 4.80 7.04 -9.80
N ALA A 60 4.95 6.68 -8.52
CA ALA A 60 6.15 6.95 -7.71
C ALA A 60 7.29 5.94 -7.93
N PHE A 61 6.97 4.66 -8.12
CA PHE A 61 7.98 3.58 -8.17
C PHE A 61 8.15 2.95 -9.56
N GLY A 62 7.22 3.19 -10.49
CA GLY A 62 7.24 2.59 -11.84
C GLY A 62 8.05 3.36 -12.89
N GLN A 63 8.70 4.46 -12.54
CA GLN A 63 9.53 5.24 -13.49
C GLN A 63 10.97 4.70 -13.65
N GLY A 64 11.39 3.72 -12.84
CA GLY A 64 12.74 3.15 -12.88
C GLY A 64 13.02 2.19 -14.04
N GLU A 65 11.98 1.62 -14.68
CA GLU A 65 12.17 0.66 -15.78
C GLU A 65 12.35 1.32 -17.16
N ARG A 66 12.17 2.65 -17.28
CA ARG A 66 12.29 3.36 -18.56
C ARG A 66 13.68 3.94 -18.86
N ASN A 67 14.59 3.97 -17.89
CA ASN A 67 15.92 4.59 -18.02
C ASN A 67 17.07 3.55 -18.04
N GLY A 68 16.81 2.32 -18.48
CA GLY A 68 17.77 1.21 -18.51
C GLY A 68 18.36 0.87 -19.89
N THR A 69 18.17 1.72 -20.90
CA THR A 69 18.74 1.52 -22.24
C THR A 69 19.22 2.85 -22.80
N THR A 70 20.44 3.24 -22.45
CA THR A 70 21.43 3.91 -23.32
C THR A 70 22.71 4.06 -22.50
N HIS A 71 23.69 3.19 -22.73
CA HIS A 71 25.11 3.52 -22.88
C HIS A 71 25.89 2.30 -23.35
#